data_AF-A0A2U0SUC5-F1
#
_entry.id   AF-A0A2U0SUC5-F1
#
_cell.length_a   1.000
_cell.length_b   1.000
_cell.length_c   1.000
_cell.angle_alpha   90.00
_cell.angle_beta   90.00
_cell.angle_gamma   90.00
#
_symmetry.space_group_name_H-M   'P 1'
#
loop_
_entity.id
_entity.type
_entity.pdbx_description
1 polymer ?
#
loop_
_entity_poly.entity_id
_entity_poly.type
_entity_poly.pdbx_seq_one_letter_code
_entity_poly.pdbx_strand_id
1 'polypeptide(L)'
;MTSNDVLSMYENIAGMTNKMVVAARSSDWDGLDTLENQCASAASATLTGSMPAQAGASRLRKIDLLKQILANDREIRAITEPWMTQLSNSMPGSHARM
;
A
#
# COMPACT_ATOMS: atom_id res chain seq x y z
N MET A 1 13.85 6.92 -17.34
CA MET A 1 14.00 6.95 -15.87
C MET A 1 15.46 6.80 -15.52
N THR A 2 15.93 7.65 -14.60
CA THR A 2 17.24 7.56 -13.95
C THR A 2 17.14 6.80 -12.64
N SER A 3 18.28 6.45 -12.04
CA SER A 3 18.31 5.84 -10.70
C SER A 3 17.69 6.72 -9.61
N ASN A 4 17.73 8.03 -9.76
CA ASN A 4 17.09 8.96 -8.83
C ASN A 4 15.56 8.95 -9.02
N ASP A 5 15.08 8.89 -10.28
CA ASP A 5 13.64 8.79 -10.56
C ASP A 5 13.03 7.53 -9.93
N VAL A 6 13.77 6.42 -9.96
CA VAL A 6 13.36 5.16 -9.30
C VAL A 6 13.21 5.36 -7.79
N LEU A 7 14.18 6.01 -7.13
CA LEU A 7 14.12 6.24 -5.68
C LEU A 7 12.98 7.17 -5.31
N SER A 8 12.84 8.31 -5.99
CA SER A 8 11.76 9.26 -5.76
C SER A 8 10.39 8.62 -5.87
N MET A 9 10.23 7.67 -6.80
CA MET A 9 9.00 6.91 -6.96
C MET A 9 8.71 5.99 -5.76
N TYR A 10 9.71 5.24 -5.27
CA TYR A 10 9.54 4.44 -4.05
C TYR A 10 9.33 5.30 -2.80
N GLU A 11 9.96 6.47 -2.72
CA GLU A 11 9.73 7.43 -1.63
C GLU A 11 8.31 7.97 -1.63
N ASN A 12 7.76 8.25 -2.83
CA ASN A 12 6.37 8.65 -2.96
C ASN A 12 5.41 7.54 -2.49
N ILE A 13 5.63 6.28 -2.91
CA ILE A 13 4.81 5.14 -2.49
C ILE A 13 4.91 4.90 -0.97
N ALA A 14 6.12 4.98 -0.40
CA ALA A 14 6.31 4.88 1.05
C ALA A 14 5.58 6.01 1.81
N GLY A 15 5.60 7.23 1.27
CA GLY A 15 4.86 8.36 1.82
C GLY A 15 3.33 8.17 1.75
N MET A 16 2.81 7.66 0.63
CA MET A 16 1.37 7.39 0.47
C MET A 16 0.90 6.27 1.41
N THR A 17 1.62 5.15 1.47
CA THR A 17 1.26 4.05 2.39
C THR A 17 1.34 4.47 3.87
N ASN A 18 2.24 5.39 4.23
CA ASN A 18 2.24 5.98 5.58
C ASN A 18 1.01 6.85 5.84
N LYS A 19 0.54 7.62 4.85
CA LYS A 19 -0.73 8.36 4.96
C LYS A 19 -1.92 7.43 5.07
N MET A 20 -1.91 6.29 4.37
CA MET A 20 -2.94 5.25 4.48
C MET A 20 -3.00 4.67 5.89
N VAL A 21 -1.85 4.42 6.55
CA VAL A 21 -1.81 4.00 7.96
C VAL A 21 -2.50 5.05 8.85
N VAL A 22 -2.22 6.33 8.65
CA VAL A 22 -2.85 7.42 9.42
C VAL A 22 -4.36 7.43 9.20
N ALA A 23 -4.82 7.37 7.95
CA ALA A 23 -6.24 7.34 7.60
C ALA A 23 -6.96 6.13 8.21
N ALA A 24 -6.36 4.94 8.11
CA ALA A 24 -6.90 3.72 8.72
C ALA A 24 -7.02 3.83 10.25
N ARG A 25 -5.98 4.35 10.93
CA ARG A 25 -6.00 4.56 12.39
C ARG A 25 -7.05 5.58 12.82
N SER A 26 -7.35 6.57 11.99
CA SER A 26 -8.39 7.58 12.26
C SER A 26 -9.78 7.18 11.75
N SER A 27 -9.95 5.97 11.21
CA SER A 27 -11.19 5.51 10.57
C SER A 27 -11.67 6.42 9.42
N ASP A 28 -10.75 7.10 8.74
CA ASP A 28 -11.02 7.92 7.55
C ASP A 28 -11.04 7.00 6.32
N TRP A 29 -12.16 6.29 6.13
CA TRP A 29 -12.27 5.27 5.07
C TRP A 29 -12.31 5.86 3.67
N ASP A 30 -12.93 7.03 3.48
CA ASP A 30 -12.96 7.74 2.20
C ASP A 30 -11.55 8.24 1.82
N GLY A 31 -10.82 8.77 2.80
CA GLY A 31 -9.42 9.14 2.62
C GLY A 31 -8.53 7.93 2.34
N LEU A 32 -8.78 6.80 3.00
CA LEU A 32 -8.07 5.54 2.77
C LEU A 32 -8.29 5.02 1.34
N ASP A 33 -9.53 4.96 0.86
CA ASP A 33 -9.87 4.53 -0.51
C ASP A 33 -9.25 5.44 -1.57
N THR A 34 -9.31 6.76 -1.35
CA THR A 34 -8.67 7.74 -2.24
C THR A 34 -7.16 7.52 -2.33
N LEU A 35 -6.50 7.28 -1.19
CA LEU A 35 -5.07 7.02 -1.12
C LEU A 35 -4.69 5.66 -1.72
N GLU A 36 -5.53 4.64 -1.57
CA GLU A 36 -5.33 3.32 -2.17
C GLU A 36 -5.31 3.41 -3.70
N ASN A 37 -6.29 4.12 -4.29
CA ASN A 37 -6.34 4.35 -5.73
C ASN A 37 -5.10 5.09 -6.27
N GLN A 38 -4.63 6.11 -5.54
CA GLN A 38 -3.40 6.83 -5.89
C GLN A 38 -2.16 5.94 -5.79
N CYS A 39 -2.07 5.13 -4.72
CA CYS A 39 -0.97 4.20 -4.50
C CYS A 39 -0.94 3.13 -5.59
N ALA A 40 -2.09 2.55 -5.96
CA ALA A 40 -2.20 1.56 -7.03
C ALA A 40 -1.76 2.11 -8.39
N SER A 41 -2.14 3.36 -8.71
CA SER A 41 -1.71 4.05 -9.92
C SER A 41 -0.19 4.23 -9.96
N ALA A 42 0.40 4.74 -8.87
CA ALA A 42 1.84 4.93 -8.77
C ALA A 42 2.62 3.60 -8.79
N ALA A 43 2.09 2.55 -8.15
CA ALA A 43 2.67 1.22 -8.14
C ALA A 43 2.65 0.58 -9.55
N SER A 44 1.56 0.77 -10.29
CA SER A 44 1.41 0.23 -11.65
C SER A 44 2.41 0.87 -12.63
N ALA A 45 2.70 2.17 -12.47
CA ALA A 45 3.74 2.85 -13.24
C ALA A 45 5.14 2.24 -13.03
N THR A 46 5.37 1.52 -11.92
CA THR A 46 6.64 0.84 -11.68
C THR A 46 6.83 -0.43 -12.54
N LEU A 47 5.73 -1.01 -13.04
CA LEU A 47 5.71 -2.29 -13.76
C LEU A 47 5.85 -2.14 -15.28
N THR A 48 5.56 -0.95 -15.81
CA THR A 48 5.48 -0.71 -17.27
C THR A 48 6.76 -0.16 -17.90
N GLY A 49 7.80 0.10 -17.10
CA GLY A 49 9.06 0.69 -17.56
C GLY A 49 10.29 -0.17 -17.28
N SER A 50 11.29 -0.10 -18.16
CA SER A 50 12.63 -0.60 -17.86
C SER A 50 13.25 0.23 -16.74
N MET A 51 13.36 -0.36 -15.55
CA MET A 51 13.97 0.25 -14.38
C MET A 51 15.49 0.15 -14.48
N PRO A 52 16.24 1.27 -14.47
CA PRO A 52 17.69 1.20 -14.38
C PRO A 52 18.09 0.46 -13.10
N ALA A 53 19.16 -0.34 -13.22
CA ALA A 53 19.68 -1.09 -12.09
C ALA A 53 20.20 -0.13 -11.00
N GLN A 54 19.77 -0.35 -9.76
CA GLN A 54 20.29 0.39 -8.61
C GLN A 54 21.51 -0.33 -8.05
N ALA A 55 22.56 0.41 -7.74
CA ALA A 55 23.79 -0.10 -7.12
C ALA A 55 24.16 0.69 -5.85
N GLY A 56 25.01 0.11 -5.01
CA GLY A 56 25.54 0.76 -3.80
C GLY A 56 24.45 1.32 -2.89
N ALA A 57 24.62 2.56 -2.47
CA ALA A 57 23.70 3.26 -1.56
C ALA A 57 22.26 3.33 -2.09
N SER A 58 22.08 3.54 -3.40
CA SER A 58 20.74 3.62 -4.01
C SER A 58 20.00 2.28 -3.96
N ARG A 59 20.72 1.16 -4.02
CA ARG A 59 20.11 -0.18 -3.84
C ARG A 59 19.66 -0.39 -2.40
N LEU A 60 20.49 -0.02 -1.43
CA LEU A 60 20.16 -0.14 -0.01
C LEU A 60 18.96 0.72 0.35
N ARG A 61 18.93 1.97 -0.11
CA ARG A 61 17.79 2.88 0.10
C ARG A 61 16.49 2.33 -0.48
N LYS A 62 16.53 1.76 -1.69
CA LYS A 62 15.36 1.10 -2.30
C LYS A 62 14.84 -0.05 -1.44
N ILE A 63 15.74 -0.86 -0.86
CA ILE A 63 15.36 -1.98 0.02
C ILE A 63 14.68 -1.46 1.30
N ASP A 64 15.19 -0.38 1.89
CA ASP A 64 14.58 0.20 3.10
C ASP A 64 13.18 0.74 2.83
N LEU A 65 12.97 1.40 1.69
CA LEU A 65 11.66 1.90 1.26
C LEU A 65 10.67 0.74 1.03
N LEU A 66 11.11 -0.35 0.39
CA LEU A 66 10.27 -1.55 0.21
C LEU A 66 9.86 -2.16 1.55
N LYS A 67 10.77 -2.25 2.52
CA LYS A 67 10.45 -2.74 3.87
C LYS A 67 9.43 -1.83 4.56
N GLN A 68 9.57 -0.52 4.42
CA GLN A 68 8.62 0.45 4.98
C GLN A 68 7.23 0.29 4.37
N ILE A 69 7.14 0.18 3.04
CA ILE A 69 5.87 -0.07 2.32
C ILE A 69 5.20 -1.35 2.85
N LEU A 70 5.94 -2.46 2.93
CA LEU A 70 5.39 -3.73 3.42
C LEU A 70 4.97 -3.68 4.90
N ALA A 71 5.67 -2.90 5.73
CA ALA A 71 5.28 -2.70 7.12
C ALA A 71 3.97 -1.90 7.23
N ASN A 72 3.84 -0.83 6.45
CA ASN A 72 2.61 -0.02 6.38
C ASN A 72 1.43 -0.87 5.89
N ASP A 73 1.62 -1.67 4.84
CA ASP A 73 0.60 -2.57 4.30
C ASP A 73 0.11 -3.61 5.32
N ARG A 74 1.04 -4.16 6.12
CA ARG A 74 0.67 -5.08 7.22
C ARG A 74 -0.17 -4.37 8.27
N GLU A 75 0.20 -3.14 8.61
CA GLU A 75 -0.53 -2.36 9.60
C GLU A 75 -1.94 -1.98 9.13
N ILE A 76 -2.08 -1.55 7.87
CA ILE A 76 -3.39 -1.25 7.28
C ILE A 76 -4.29 -2.48 7.37
N ARG A 77 -3.80 -3.67 6.96
CA ARG A 77 -4.54 -4.94 7.07
C ARG A 77 -4.94 -5.28 8.49
N ALA A 78 -4.05 -5.08 9.46
CA ALA A 78 -4.36 -5.34 10.87
C ALA A 78 -5.53 -4.47 11.39
N ILE A 79 -5.72 -3.28 10.82
CA ILE A 79 -6.84 -2.38 11.15
C ILE A 79 -8.09 -2.77 10.36
N THR A 80 -7.96 -3.13 9.08
CA THR A 80 -9.10 -3.30 8.18
C THR A 80 -9.70 -4.71 8.14
N GLU A 81 -8.92 -5.76 8.35
CA GLU A 81 -9.40 -7.14 8.29
C GLU A 81 -10.34 -7.56 9.45
N PRO A 82 -10.18 -7.09 10.70
CA PRO A 82 -11.06 -7.48 11.80
C PRO A 82 -12.52 -7.05 11.57
N TRP A 83 -12.75 -5.82 11.09
CA TRP A 83 -14.12 -5.33 10.86
C TRP A 83 -14.77 -6.02 9.66
N MET A 84 -14.01 -6.38 8.62
CA MET A 84 -14.52 -7.18 7.49
C MET A 84 -15.00 -8.56 7.95
N THR A 85 -14.24 -9.22 8.84
CA THR A 85 -14.62 -10.51 9.43
C THR A 85 -15.88 -10.38 10.31
N GLN A 86 -16.02 -9.28 11.04
CA GLN A 86 -17.22 -9.02 11.85
C GLN A 86 -18.45 -8.72 11.00
N LEU A 87 -18.31 -7.92 9.92
CA LEU A 87 -19.40 -7.64 9.00
C LEU A 87 -19.87 -8.91 8.27
N SER A 88 -18.96 -9.76 7.80
CA SER A 88 -19.32 -11.05 7.18
C SER A 88 -20.09 -11.97 8.13
N ASN A 89 -19.79 -11.91 9.43
CA ASN A 89 -20.51 -12.70 10.44
C ASN A 89 -21.84 -12.06 10.85
N SER A 90 -21.98 -10.73 10.74
CA SER A 90 -23.20 -10.00 11.09
C SER A 90 -24.22 -9.85 9.95
N MET A 91 -23.79 -10.06 8.70
CA MET A 91 -24.70 -10.12 7.55
C MET A 91 -25.23 -11.56 7.38
N PRO A 92 -26.52 -11.83 7.60
CA PRO A 92 -27.11 -13.11 7.26
C PRO A 92 -27.34 -13.16 5.74
N GLY A 93 -26.29 -13.46 5.00
CA GLY A 93 -26.33 -13.68 3.56
C GLY A 93 -26.51 -15.15 3.22
N SER A 94 -27.76 -15.62 3.25
CA SER A 94 -28.25 -16.80 2.51
C SER A 94 -27.31 -18.01 2.49
N HIS A 95 -27.43 -18.89 3.50
CA HIS A 95 -27.11 -20.30 3.30
C HIS A 95 -27.93 -20.80 2.11
N ALA A 96 -27.31 -20.84 0.94
CA ALA A 96 -27.74 -21.68 -0.16
C ALA A 96 -27.71 -23.11 0.40
N ARG A 97 -28.90 -23.61 0.74
CA ARG A 97 -29.13 -25.03 1.01
C ARG A 97 -28.70 -25.80 -0.25
N MET A 98 -27.70 -26.65 -0.11
CA MET A 98 -27.51 -27.83 -0.94
C MET A 98 -27.58 -29.04 -0.02
#